data_AF-G0L6P6-F1
#
_entry.id   AF-G0L6P6-F1
#
_cell.length_a   1.000
_cell.length_b   1.000
_cell.length_c   1.000
_cell.angle_alpha   90.00
_cell.angle_beta   90.00
_cell.angle_gamma   90.00
#
_symmetry.space_group_name_H-M   'P 1'
#
loop_
_entity.id
_entity.type
_entity.pdbx_description
1 polymer ?
#
loop_
_entity_poly.entity_id
_entity_poly.type
_entity_poly.pdbx_seq_one_letter_code
_entity_poly.pdbx_strand_id
1 'polypeptide(L)'
;MKKKAALLYLVFASALLCVCCNSLPDDKSAKTGHPIDGVWELSHFYHLANGDTLSVDTSKVQHKIYLEGHVIWNTDPAPDASEWHGYGTYTFKNDTITETLTSMSKSMQSDVNTYVIPIERSKNTYKQVNTYERNDTVFKNIEIYKKLN
;
A
#
# COMPACT_ATOMS: atom_id res chain seq x y z
N MET A 1 -60.93 -7.80 -34.59
CA MET A 1 -60.47 -6.75 -33.64
C MET A 1 -59.32 -7.19 -32.71
N LYS A 2 -59.20 -8.46 -32.32
CA LYS A 2 -58.15 -8.94 -31.38
C LYS A 2 -56.69 -8.88 -31.89
N LYS A 3 -56.45 -9.03 -33.20
CA LYS A 3 -55.09 -9.02 -33.78
C LYS A 3 -54.41 -7.64 -33.82
N LYS A 4 -55.18 -6.55 -33.94
CA LYS A 4 -54.63 -5.18 -33.95
C LYS A 4 -54.21 -4.71 -32.56
N ALA A 5 -54.92 -5.17 -31.52
CA ALA A 5 -54.54 -4.92 -30.12
C ALA A 5 -53.24 -5.64 -29.76
N ALA A 6 -53.06 -6.90 -30.18
CA ALA A 6 -51.82 -7.65 -29.94
C ALA A 6 -50.59 -7.00 -30.59
N LEU A 7 -50.74 -6.42 -31.79
CA LEU A 7 -49.65 -5.73 -32.48
C LEU A 7 -49.30 -4.38 -31.81
N LEU A 8 -50.28 -3.67 -31.25
CA LEU A 8 -50.03 -2.45 -30.46
C LEU A 8 -49.29 -2.75 -29.15
N TYR A 9 -49.65 -3.84 -28.46
CA TYR A 9 -48.97 -4.26 -27.24
C TYR A 9 -47.52 -4.69 -27.49
N LEU A 10 -47.23 -5.31 -28.64
CA LEU A 10 -45.87 -5.72 -29.00
C LEU A 10 -44.96 -4.53 -29.32
N VAL A 11 -45.50 -3.46 -29.91
CA VAL A 11 -44.76 -2.22 -30.22
C VAL A 11 -44.56 -1.34 -28.98
N PHE A 12 -45.50 -1.34 -28.04
CA PHE A 12 -45.31 -0.67 -26.74
C PHE A 12 -44.32 -1.41 -25.83
N ALA A 13 -44.30 -2.75 -25.88
CA ALA A 13 -43.34 -3.55 -25.11
C ALA A 13 -41.90 -3.41 -25.62
N SER A 14 -41.67 -3.22 -26.93
CA SER A 14 -40.33 -2.99 -27.49
C SER A 14 -39.81 -1.57 -27.26
N ALA A 15 -40.69 -0.57 -27.15
CA ALA A 15 -40.30 0.81 -26.82
C ALA A 15 -39.87 0.98 -25.35
N LEU A 16 -40.36 0.13 -24.44
CA LEU A 16 -39.99 0.16 -23.01
C LEU A 16 -38.61 -0.47 -22.72
N LEU A 17 -38.08 -1.29 -23.63
CA LEU A 17 -36.78 -1.98 -23.48
C LEU A 17 -35.58 -1.13 -23.92
N CYS A 18 -35.80 0.05 -24.52
CA CYS A 18 -34.71 0.91 -25.04
C CYS A 18 -34.32 2.08 -24.11
N VAL A 19 -34.86 2.18 -22.89
CA VAL A 19 -34.56 3.28 -21.95
C VAL A 19 -33.50 2.90 -20.90
N CYS A 20 -32.97 1.67 -20.94
CA CYS A 20 -31.92 1.22 -20.00
C CYS A 20 -30.49 1.40 -20.52
N CYS A 21 -30.26 2.23 -21.54
CA CYS A 21 -28.92 2.77 -21.79
C CYS A 21 -28.69 3.91 -20.79
N ASN A 22 -28.62 3.57 -19.50
CA ASN A 22 -27.89 4.40 -18.56
C ASN A 22 -26.50 4.56 -19.17
N SER A 23 -26.10 5.81 -19.38
CA SER A 23 -24.70 6.17 -19.55
C SER A 23 -23.88 5.29 -18.63
N LEU A 24 -23.04 4.41 -19.20
CA LEU A 24 -21.92 3.88 -18.45
C LEU A 24 -21.29 5.11 -17.80
N PRO A 25 -21.25 5.22 -16.46
CA PRO A 25 -20.34 6.20 -15.89
C PRO A 25 -18.99 5.85 -16.50
N ASP A 26 -18.44 6.78 -17.27
CA ASP A 26 -17.06 6.73 -17.69
C ASP A 26 -16.30 6.54 -16.38
N ASP A 27 -15.85 5.31 -16.13
CA ASP A 27 -15.17 4.88 -14.91
C ASP A 27 -13.76 5.46 -14.88
N LYS A 28 -13.63 6.70 -15.34
CA LYS A 28 -12.74 7.71 -14.77
C LYS A 28 -13.31 8.09 -13.40
N SER A 29 -13.40 7.10 -12.51
CA SER A 29 -12.92 7.30 -11.15
C SER A 29 -11.56 7.99 -11.31
N ALA A 30 -11.57 9.32 -11.23
CA ALA A 30 -10.38 10.07 -10.91
C ALA A 30 -9.90 9.41 -9.64
N LYS A 31 -8.90 8.53 -9.72
CA LYS A 31 -8.33 7.85 -8.57
C LYS A 31 -7.94 8.95 -7.59
N THR A 32 -8.79 9.23 -6.63
CA THR A 32 -8.49 10.01 -5.42
C THR A 32 -7.67 9.13 -4.49
N GLY A 33 -6.70 8.40 -5.07
CA GLY A 33 -5.77 7.58 -4.34
C GLY A 33 -4.76 8.49 -3.67
N HIS A 34 -4.34 8.12 -2.47
CA HIS A 34 -3.26 8.82 -1.80
C HIS A 34 -1.99 8.78 -2.67
N PRO A 35 -1.13 9.81 -2.63
CA PRO A 35 0.08 9.86 -3.47
C PRO A 35 1.03 8.66 -3.32
N ILE A 36 0.97 7.96 -2.18
CA ILE A 36 1.79 6.78 -1.87
C ILE A 36 1.09 5.45 -2.20
N ASP A 37 -0.20 5.47 -2.59
CA ASP A 37 -0.95 4.25 -2.94
C ASP A 37 -0.20 3.43 -4.00
N GLY A 38 -0.08 2.14 -3.76
CA GLY A 38 0.60 1.19 -4.63
C GLY A 38 1.26 0.05 -3.87
N VAL A 39 1.83 -0.87 -4.65
CA VAL A 39 2.68 -1.95 -4.17
C VAL A 39 4.13 -1.50 -4.28
N TRP A 40 4.91 -1.73 -3.24
CA TRP A 40 6.28 -1.28 -3.11
C TRP A 40 7.17 -2.46 -2.73
N GLU A 41 8.26 -2.64 -3.46
CA GLU A 41 9.27 -3.67 -3.21
C GLU A 41 10.55 -2.99 -2.71
N LEU A 42 11.15 -3.55 -1.67
CA LEU A 42 12.45 -3.14 -1.18
C LEU A 42 13.50 -3.43 -2.26
N SER A 43 14.15 -2.39 -2.74
CA SER A 43 15.18 -2.47 -3.77
C SER A 43 16.59 -2.52 -3.20
N HIS A 44 16.83 -1.80 -2.09
CA HIS A 44 18.13 -1.73 -1.43
C HIS A 44 17.95 -1.60 0.07
N PHE A 45 18.75 -2.34 0.81
CA PHE A 45 18.84 -2.27 2.26
C PHE A 45 20.28 -2.02 2.69
N TYR A 46 20.47 -0.97 3.46
CA TYR A 46 21.75 -0.67 4.10
C TYR A 46 21.56 -0.59 5.61
N HIS A 47 22.45 -1.25 6.32
CA HIS A 47 22.52 -1.22 7.77
C HIS A 47 23.80 -0.50 8.19
N LEU A 48 23.65 0.60 8.93
CA LEU A 48 24.77 1.43 9.37
C LEU A 48 24.85 1.41 10.89
N ALA A 49 26.03 1.11 11.45
CA ALA A 49 26.31 1.20 12.87
C ALA A 49 27.30 2.34 13.15
N ASN A 50 26.95 3.24 14.08
CA ASN A 50 27.72 4.42 14.49
C ASN A 50 28.20 5.36 13.36
N GLY A 51 27.62 5.24 12.16
CA GLY A 51 28.05 6.04 11.00
C GLY A 51 29.24 5.46 10.22
N ASP A 52 29.92 4.45 10.76
CA ASP A 52 31.22 4.01 10.24
C ASP A 52 31.21 2.58 9.67
N THR A 53 30.30 1.71 10.13
CA THR A 53 30.19 0.32 9.64
C THR A 53 28.97 0.16 8.76
N LEU A 54 29.18 -0.01 7.45
CA LEU A 54 28.12 -0.25 6.47
C LEU A 54 28.03 -1.75 6.15
N SER A 55 26.85 -2.34 6.39
CA SER A 55 26.47 -3.65 5.86
C SER A 55 25.41 -3.46 4.77
N VAL A 56 25.58 -4.14 3.64
CA VAL A 56 24.64 -4.13 2.53
C VAL A 56 23.99 -5.51 2.47
N ASP A 57 22.66 -5.55 2.55
CA ASP A 57 21.92 -6.80 2.37
C ASP A 57 21.07 -6.70 1.11
N THR A 58 21.56 -7.30 0.03
CA THR A 58 20.83 -7.37 -1.24
C THR A 58 19.88 -8.58 -1.29
N SER A 59 19.89 -9.45 -0.28
CA SER A 59 19.04 -10.64 -0.21
C SER A 59 17.73 -10.40 0.53
N LYS A 60 17.65 -9.32 1.32
CA LYS A 60 16.44 -8.95 2.06
C LYS A 60 15.26 -8.67 1.13
N VAL A 61 14.21 -9.47 1.29
CA VAL A 61 12.94 -9.29 0.58
C VAL A 61 11.96 -8.60 1.51
N GLN A 62 11.38 -7.48 1.07
CA GLN A 62 10.31 -6.81 1.80
C GLN A 62 9.34 -6.15 0.84
N HIS A 63 8.05 -6.25 1.16
CA HIS A 63 6.97 -5.67 0.39
C HIS A 63 6.10 -4.79 1.28
N LYS A 64 5.60 -3.68 0.72
CA LYS A 64 4.57 -2.85 1.35
C LYS A 64 3.45 -2.57 0.35
N ILE A 65 2.23 -2.60 0.83
CA ILE A 65 1.06 -2.20 0.05
C ILE A 65 0.39 -1.07 0.81
N TYR A 66 0.28 0.09 0.16
CA TYR A 66 -0.55 1.20 0.61
C TYR A 66 -1.76 1.27 -0.31
N LEU A 67 -2.96 1.19 0.23
CA LEU A 67 -4.17 1.26 -0.56
C LEU A 67 -5.32 1.83 0.27
N GLU A 68 -5.92 2.93 -0.18
CA GLU A 68 -7.15 3.47 0.39
C GLU A 68 -7.06 3.68 1.92
N GLY A 69 -5.93 4.24 2.39
CA GLY A 69 -5.69 4.49 3.81
C GLY A 69 -5.31 3.26 4.64
N HIS A 70 -5.14 2.09 4.01
CA HIS A 70 -4.70 0.86 4.65
C HIS A 70 -3.29 0.49 4.25
N VAL A 71 -2.55 -0.10 5.18
CA VAL A 71 -1.19 -0.59 4.97
C VAL A 71 -1.09 -2.05 5.35
N ILE A 72 -0.36 -2.82 4.53
CA ILE A 72 0.23 -4.09 4.95
C ILE A 72 1.68 -4.11 4.51
N TRP A 73 2.55 -4.67 5.32
CA TRP A 73 3.90 -4.98 4.90
C TRP A 73 4.40 -6.29 5.51
N ASN A 74 5.33 -6.93 4.82
CA ASN A 74 5.97 -8.16 5.24
C ASN A 74 7.40 -8.25 4.70
N THR A 75 8.23 -9.03 5.37
CA THR A 75 9.53 -9.51 4.87
C THR A 75 9.49 -11.03 4.77
N ASP A 76 10.45 -11.61 4.05
CA ASP A 76 10.71 -13.05 4.16
C ASP A 76 11.06 -13.42 5.60
N PRO A 77 10.78 -14.66 6.05
CA PRO A 77 11.08 -15.10 7.40
C PRO A 77 12.58 -15.01 7.68
N ALA A 78 12.93 -14.65 8.91
CA ALA A 78 14.33 -14.65 9.34
C ALA A 78 14.88 -16.10 9.43
N PRO A 79 16.21 -16.29 9.49
CA PRO A 79 16.83 -17.63 9.56
C PRO A 79 16.36 -18.50 10.74
N ASP A 80 15.86 -17.86 11.80
CA ASP A 80 15.26 -18.51 12.98
C ASP A 80 13.76 -18.78 12.84
N ALA A 81 13.22 -18.63 11.62
CA ALA A 81 11.80 -18.70 11.27
C ALA A 81 10.92 -17.62 11.91
N SER A 82 11.50 -16.57 12.48
CA SER A 82 10.73 -15.43 12.98
C SER A 82 10.07 -14.68 11.81
N GLU A 83 8.76 -14.53 11.89
CA GLU A 83 7.95 -13.74 10.95
C GLU A 83 7.92 -12.27 11.33
N TRP A 84 7.92 -11.39 10.33
CA TRP A 84 7.85 -9.94 10.50
C TRP A 84 6.88 -9.37 9.46
N HIS A 85 5.67 -9.06 9.93
CA HIS A 85 4.62 -8.47 9.13
C HIS A 85 3.68 -7.64 10.01
N GLY A 86 3.01 -6.68 9.39
CA GLY A 86 2.02 -5.84 10.04
C GLY A 86 0.97 -5.31 9.08
N TYR A 87 -0.27 -5.18 9.57
CA TYR A 87 -1.40 -4.57 8.91
C TYR A 87 -1.97 -3.45 9.79
N GLY A 88 -2.49 -2.41 9.15
CA GLY A 88 -3.24 -1.37 9.82
C GLY A 88 -3.67 -0.27 8.87
N THR A 89 -3.64 0.96 9.39
CA THR A 89 -4.00 2.16 8.64
C THR A 89 -2.78 3.05 8.43
N TYR A 90 -2.85 3.92 7.42
CA TYR A 90 -1.83 4.93 7.22
C TYR A 90 -2.42 6.26 6.79
N THR A 91 -1.65 7.33 7.01
CA THR A 91 -1.87 8.64 6.39
C THR A 91 -0.59 9.12 5.72
N PHE A 92 -0.73 10.00 4.72
CA PHE A 92 0.40 10.59 4.02
C PHE A 92 0.26 12.11 3.91
N LYS A 93 1.21 12.84 4.48
CA LYS A 93 1.23 14.31 4.45
C LYS A 93 2.67 14.81 4.51
N ASN A 94 3.01 15.81 3.69
CA ASN A 94 4.34 16.45 3.68
C ASN A 94 5.50 15.45 3.64
N ASP A 95 5.43 14.48 2.72
CA ASP A 95 6.43 13.42 2.57
C ASP A 95 6.72 12.64 3.87
N THR A 96 5.68 12.50 4.70
CA THR A 96 5.70 11.68 5.91
C THR A 96 4.55 10.69 5.85
N ILE A 97 4.88 9.40 5.97
CA ILE A 97 3.93 8.31 6.15
C ILE A 97 3.73 8.15 7.66
N THR A 98 2.48 8.13 8.13
CA THR A 98 2.18 7.73 9.51
C THR A 98 1.37 6.46 9.48
N GLU A 99 1.96 5.35 9.93
CA GLU A 99 1.31 4.03 10.01
C GLU A 99 0.84 3.78 11.43
N THR A 100 -0.35 3.21 11.61
CA THR A 100 -0.82 2.67 12.89
C THR A 100 -1.19 1.21 12.68
N LEU A 101 -0.36 0.31 13.20
CA LEU A 101 -0.47 -1.14 13.00
C LEU A 101 -1.36 -1.76 14.08
N THR A 102 -2.37 -2.52 13.68
CA THR A 102 -3.37 -3.12 14.59
C THR A 102 -3.37 -4.64 14.56
N SER A 103 -2.72 -5.24 13.56
CA SER A 103 -2.49 -6.68 13.46
C SER A 103 -1.03 -6.89 13.07
N MET A 104 -0.29 -7.66 13.87
CA MET A 104 1.17 -7.76 13.74
C MET A 104 1.65 -9.17 14.08
N SER A 105 2.73 -9.60 13.43
CA SER A 105 3.49 -10.79 13.81
C SER A 105 3.92 -10.73 15.29
N LYS A 106 4.18 -11.90 15.89
CA LYS A 106 4.61 -11.98 17.30
C LYS A 106 5.89 -11.17 17.56
N SER A 107 6.83 -11.21 16.62
CA SER A 107 8.12 -10.51 16.67
C SER A 107 7.97 -8.98 16.70
N MET A 108 6.85 -8.47 16.19
CA MET A 108 6.60 -7.03 16.06
C MET A 108 5.65 -6.47 17.13
N GLN A 109 5.07 -7.31 17.99
CA GLN A 109 4.15 -6.84 19.03
C GLN A 109 4.83 -5.81 19.95
N SER A 110 4.21 -4.65 20.11
CA SER A 110 4.73 -3.51 20.86
C SER A 110 3.56 -2.69 21.41
N ASP A 111 3.76 -2.08 22.59
CA ASP A 111 2.81 -1.12 23.17
C ASP A 111 2.72 0.18 22.34
N VAL A 112 3.79 0.48 21.59
CA VAL A 112 3.84 1.56 20.62
C VAL A 112 3.68 0.97 19.23
N ASN A 113 2.55 1.25 18.59
CA ASN A 113 2.16 0.70 17.29
C ASN A 113 1.97 1.77 16.19
N THR A 114 2.27 3.03 16.50
CA THR A 114 2.27 4.13 15.53
C THR A 114 3.70 4.46 15.10
N TYR A 115 3.93 4.50 13.79
CA TYR A 115 5.23 4.75 13.17
C TYR A 115 5.13 6.01 12.30
N VAL A 116 5.91 7.04 12.65
CA VAL A 116 6.02 8.28 11.87
C VAL A 116 7.30 8.20 11.03
N ILE A 117 7.14 8.11 9.71
CA ILE A 117 8.20 7.75 8.78
C ILE A 117 8.35 8.88 7.75
N PRO A 118 9.28 9.83 7.97
CA PRO A 118 9.69 10.77 6.95
C PRO A 118 10.34 10.02 5.77
N ILE A 119 9.99 10.41 4.56
CA ILE A 119 10.54 9.81 3.34
C ILE A 119 11.13 10.86 2.41
N GLU A 120 12.17 10.47 1.68
CA GLU A 120 12.60 11.18 0.47
C GLU A 120 12.02 10.44 -0.74
N ARG A 121 11.19 11.09 -1.55
CA ARG A 121 10.49 10.41 -2.65
C ARG A 121 10.71 11.03 -4.02
N SER A 122 10.63 10.17 -5.02
CA SER A 122 10.39 10.54 -6.42
C SER A 122 9.13 9.84 -6.93
N LYS A 123 8.89 9.82 -8.24
CA LYS A 123 7.66 9.24 -8.82
C LYS A 123 7.48 7.75 -8.49
N ASN A 124 8.54 6.96 -8.61
CA ASN A 124 8.49 5.49 -8.53
C ASN A 124 9.45 4.91 -7.47
N THR A 125 10.01 5.75 -6.60
CA THR A 125 10.85 5.28 -5.50
C THR A 125 10.70 6.20 -4.30
N TYR A 126 10.86 5.65 -3.11
CA TYR A 126 11.09 6.43 -1.90
C TYR A 126 12.19 5.79 -1.05
N LYS A 127 12.83 6.61 -0.23
CA LYS A 127 13.81 6.22 0.77
C LYS A 127 13.26 6.54 2.15
N GLN A 128 13.38 5.60 3.08
CA GLN A 128 13.15 5.81 4.51
C GLN A 128 14.41 5.47 5.31
N VAL A 129 14.54 6.06 6.50
CA VAL A 129 15.63 5.76 7.43
C VAL A 129 15.06 5.51 8.82
N ASN A 130 15.14 4.26 9.28
CA ASN A 130 14.76 3.90 10.64
C ASN A 130 16.00 3.96 11.52
N THR A 131 16.00 4.88 12.50
CA THR A 131 17.10 5.02 13.46
C THR A 131 16.69 4.42 14.80
N TYR A 132 17.54 3.59 15.38
CA TYR A 132 17.32 3.01 16.70
C TYR A 132 18.64 2.84 17.44
N GLU A 133 18.59 2.69 18.76
CA GLU A 133 19.76 2.52 19.61
C GLU A 133 19.72 1.16 20.32
N ARG A 134 20.87 0.50 20.42
CA ARG A 134 21.04 -0.71 21.23
C ARG A 134 22.47 -0.75 21.77
N ASN A 135 22.63 -0.89 23.09
CA ASN A 135 23.92 -0.99 23.77
C ASN A 135 24.88 0.14 23.37
N ASP A 136 24.46 1.41 23.54
CA ASP A 136 25.21 2.62 23.19
C ASP A 136 25.62 2.74 21.71
N THR A 137 25.08 1.87 20.84
CA THR A 137 25.31 1.89 19.40
C THR A 137 24.07 2.41 18.69
N VAL A 138 24.26 3.44 17.87
CA VAL A 138 23.19 3.97 17.01
C VAL A 138 23.21 3.22 15.69
N PHE A 139 22.07 2.61 15.37
CA PHE A 139 21.83 1.88 14.14
C PHE A 139 20.91 2.67 13.22
N LYS A 140 21.17 2.59 11.91
CA LYS A 140 20.27 3.10 10.88
C LYS A 140 19.99 2.00 9.86
N ASN A 141 18.72 1.69 9.66
CA ASN A 141 18.24 0.92 8.52
C ASN A 141 17.82 1.91 7.44
N ILE A 142 18.59 1.99 6.37
CA ILE A 142 18.30 2.82 5.20
C ILE A 142 17.67 1.91 4.15
N GLU A 143 16.42 2.19 3.82
CA GLU A 143 15.60 1.33 2.98
C GLU A 143 15.13 2.13 1.76
N ILE A 144 15.43 1.62 0.56
CA ILE A 144 15.00 2.22 -0.70
C ILE A 144 13.97 1.30 -1.33
N TYR A 145 12.75 1.80 -1.51
CA TYR A 145 11.66 1.07 -2.14
C TYR A 145 11.46 1.56 -3.56
N LYS A 146 11.09 0.63 -4.45
CA LYS A 146 10.60 0.94 -5.79
C LYS A 146 9.13 0.55 -5.88
N LYS A 147 8.35 1.36 -6.59
CA LYS A 147 6.95 1.07 -6.87
C LYS A 147 6.86 -0.04 -7.91
N LEU A 148 6.10 -1.09 -7.62
CA LEU A 148 5.76 -2.12 -8.60
C LEU A 148 4.64 -1.55 -9.49
N ASN A 149 4.89 -1.56 -10.79
CA ASN A 149 3.94 -1.24 -11.85
C ASN A 149 4.05 -2.30 -12.93
#